data_AF-A0A0G1SI94-F1
#
_entry.id   AF-A0A0G1SI94-F1
#
_cell.length_a   1.000
_cell.length_b   1.000
_cell.length_c   1.000
_cell.angle_alpha   90.00
_cell.angle_beta   90.00
_cell.angle_gamma   90.00
#
_symmetry.space_group_name_H-M   'P 1'
#
loop_
_entity.id
_entity.type
_entity.pdbx_description
1 polymer ?
#
loop_
_entity_poly.entity_id
_entity_poly.type
_entity_poly.pdbx_seq_one_letter_code
_entity_poly.pdbx_strand_id
1 'polypeptide(L)' 'MEASFGLFVVVLGLLYFAFLLIMWNVRSFENQFFKIMLLLTIMGFCLMAGSYGLLALWGLNLMIQLVTLGSLT' A
#
# COMPACT_ATOMS: atom_id res chain seq x y z
N MET A 1 12.38 -2.83 20.51
CA MET A 1 11.39 -3.54 19.67
C MET A 1 10.60 -2.58 18.78
N GLU A 2 10.27 -1.37 19.21
CA GLU A 2 9.52 -0.40 18.38
C GLU A 2 10.32 0.10 17.16
N ALA A 3 11.60 0.44 17.32
CA ALA A 3 12.44 0.92 16.22
C ALA A 3 12.61 -0.12 15.08
N SER A 4 12.75 -1.40 15.44
CA SER A 4 12.82 -2.51 14.47
C SER A 4 11.50 -2.71 13.70
N PHE A 5 10.36 -2.43 14.34
CA PHE A 5 9.05 -2.58 13.73
C PHE A 5 8.71 -1.40 12.80
N GLY A 6 9.09 -0.18 13.21
CA GLY A 6 8.97 1.02 12.37
C GLY A 6 9.80 0.94 11.09
N LEU A 7 11.04 0.42 11.17
CA LEU A 7 11.88 0.18 9.99
C LEU A 7 11.21 -0.79 8.99
N PHE A 8 10.51 -1.81 9.48
CA PHE A 8 9.81 -2.77 8.62
C PHE A 8 8.66 -2.12 7.84
N VAL A 9 7.87 -1.25 8.49
CA VAL A 9 6.81 -0.47 7.85
C VAL A 9 7.39 0.44 6.75
N VAL A 10 8.52 1.09 7.03
CA VAL A 10 9.19 1.97 6.06
C VAL A 10 9.68 1.17 4.84
N VAL A 11 10.32 0.02 5.06
CA VAL A 11 10.80 -0.85 3.95
C VAL A 11 9.63 -1.34 3.10
N LEU A 12 8.53 -1.81 3.72
CA LEU A 12 7.35 -2.24 2.97
C LEU A 12 6.72 -1.08 2.18
N GLY A 13 6.65 0.11 2.77
CA GLY A 13 6.17 1.32 2.08
C GLY A 13 7.03 1.69 0.87
N LEU A 14 8.36 1.60 0.99
CA LEU A 14 9.28 1.84 -0.11
C LEU A 14 9.15 0.79 -1.22
N LEU A 15 9.00 -0.48 -0.87
CA LEU A 15 8.76 -1.56 -1.84
C LEU A 15 7.45 -1.33 -2.60
N TYR A 16 6.38 -0.95 -1.91
CA TYR A 16 5.11 -0.61 -2.54
C TYR A 16 5.25 0.61 -3.47
N PHE A 17 5.97 1.64 -3.06
CA PHE A 17 6.22 2.81 -3.89
C PHE A 17 7.03 2.45 -5.16
N ALA A 18 8.10 1.66 -5.01
CA ALA A 18 8.88 1.17 -6.15
C ALA A 18 8.01 0.35 -7.12
N PHE A 19 7.15 -0.51 -6.58
CA PHE A 19 6.20 -1.29 -7.38
C PHE A 19 5.21 -0.39 -8.14
N LEU A 20 4.66 0.64 -7.47
CA LEU A 20 3.79 1.61 -8.12
C LEU A 20 4.48 2.34 -9.28
N LEU A 21 5.75 2.69 -9.13
CA LEU A 21 6.52 3.37 -10.18
C LEU A 21 6.82 2.44 -11.37
N ILE A 22 7.31 1.22 -11.10
CA ILE A 22 7.65 0.24 -12.15
C ILE A 22 6.40 -0.15 -12.94
N MET A 23 5.30 -0.39 -12.23
CA MET A 23 4.04 -0.90 -12.79
C MET A 23 2.97 0.19 -12.91
N TRP A 24 3.38 1.45 -13.09
CA TRP A 24 2.46 2.60 -13.16
C TRP A 24 1.50 2.49 -14.35
N ASN A 25 2.03 2.11 -15.52
CA ASN A 25 1.26 1.98 -16.76
C ASN A 25 0.52 0.65 -16.88
N VAL A 26 0.79 -0.32 -16.00
CA VAL A 26 0.15 -1.63 -16.05
C VAL A 26 -1.18 -1.56 -15.31
N ARG A 27 -2.29 -1.55 -16.06
CA ARG A 27 -3.66 -1.52 -15.52
C ARG A 27 -4.40 -2.84 -15.74
N SER A 28 -3.74 -3.97 -15.53
CA SER A 28 -4.44 -5.26 -15.47
C SER A 28 -5.16 -5.43 -14.12
N PHE A 29 -6.26 -6.18 -14.12
CA PHE A 29 -7.00 -6.52 -12.90
C PHE A 29 -6.09 -7.16 -11.84
N GLU A 30 -5.26 -8.11 -12.24
CA GLU A 30 -4.31 -8.82 -11.36
C GLU A 30 -3.32 -7.86 -10.70
N ASN A 31 -2.81 -6.88 -11.46
CA ASN A 31 -1.89 -5.89 -10.93
C ASN A 31 -2.57 -4.95 -9.93
N GLN A 32 -3.82 -4.53 -10.20
CA GLN A 32 -4.59 -3.71 -9.27
C GLN A 32 -4.93 -4.48 -7.99
N PHE A 33 -5.33 -5.74 -8.12
CA PHE A 33 -5.58 -6.62 -6.99
C PHE A 33 -4.33 -6.81 -6.12
N PHE A 34 -3.17 -7.04 -6.75
CA PHE A 34 -1.88 -7.15 -6.04
C PHE A 34 -1.50 -5.86 -5.31
N LYS A 35 -1.67 -4.68 -5.94
CA LYS A 35 -1.45 -3.37 -5.29
C LYS A 35 -2.30 -3.21 -4.04
N ILE A 36 -3.57 -3.62 -4.09
CA ILE A 36 -4.50 -3.54 -2.95
C ILE A 36 -4.05 -4.49 -1.83
N MET A 37 -3.72 -5.74 -2.13
CA MET A 37 -3.28 -6.72 -1.11
C MET A 37 -1.99 -6.27 -0.41
N LEU A 38 -1.03 -5.74 -1.16
CA LEU A 38 0.22 -5.21 -0.60
C LEU A 38 -0.04 -3.98 0.28
N LEU A 39 -0.94 -3.09 -0.14
CA LEU A 39 -1.32 -1.90 0.60
C LEU A 39 -2.05 -2.24 1.92
N LEU A 40 -2.96 -3.22 1.90
CA LEU A 40 -3.63 -3.72 3.11
C LEU A 40 -2.64 -4.30 4.12
N THR A 41 -1.62 -5.01 3.63
CA THR A 41 -0.54 -5.54 4.48
C THR A 41 0.22 -4.39 5.17
N ILE A 42 0.60 -3.35 4.43
CA ILE A 42 1.25 -2.15 4.99
C ILE A 42 0.36 -1.49 6.04
N MET A 43 -0.92 -1.34 5.77
CA MET A 43 -1.87 -0.75 6.72
C MET A 43 -1.98 -1.58 8.01
N GLY A 44 -1.97 -2.91 7.93
CA GLY A 44 -1.92 -3.79 9.09
C GLY A 44 -0.67 -3.55 9.96
N PHE A 45 0.49 -3.43 9.32
CA PHE A 45 1.73 -3.09 10.04
C PHE A 45 1.73 -1.66 10.59
N CYS A 46 1.16 -0.67 9.88
CA CYS A 46 1.00 0.70 10.38
C CYS A 46 0.13 0.75 11.63
N LEU A 47 -0.97 -0.03 11.68
CA LEU A 47 -1.84 -0.16 12.86
C LEU A 47 -1.07 -0.73 14.04
N MET A 48 -0.32 -1.82 13.83
CA MET A 48 0.50 -2.43 14.89
C MET A 48 1.64 -1.51 15.36
N ALA A 49 2.18 -0.68 14.48
CA ALA A 49 3.22 0.30 14.80
C ALA A 49 2.68 1.60 15.44
N GLY A 50 1.36 1.78 15.55
CA GLY A 50 0.75 3.02 16.04
C GLY A 50 0.96 4.23 15.11
N SER A 51 1.26 4.00 13.82
CA SER A 51 1.59 5.06 12.86
C SER A 51 0.34 5.55 12.12
N TYR A 52 -0.53 6.27 12.84
CA TYR A 52 -1.81 6.74 12.31
C TYR A 52 -1.67 7.75 11.16
N GLY A 53 -0.60 8.55 11.12
CA GLY A 53 -0.33 9.47 10.02
C GLY A 53 -0.07 8.77 8.69
N LEU A 54 0.76 7.72 8.71
CA LEU A 54 0.99 6.88 7.53
C LEU A 54 -0.27 6.09 7.16
N LEU A 55 -1.02 5.62 8.16
CA LEU A 55 -2.28 4.90 7.93
C LEU A 55 -3.28 5.75 7.12
N ALA A 56 -3.43 7.04 7.45
CA ALA A 56 -4.31 7.95 6.72
C ALA A 56 -3.85 8.15 5.26
N LEU A 57 -2.54 8.32 5.04
CA LEU A 57 -1.97 8.49 3.71
C LEU A 57 -2.15 7.24 2.84
N TRP A 58 -1.90 6.05 3.39
CA TRP A 58 -2.13 4.78 2.70
C TRP A 58 -3.62 4.48 2.52
N GLY A 59 -4.49 4.92 3.43
CA GLY A 59 -5.94 4.82 3.28
C GLY A 59 -6.49 5.64 2.11
N LEU A 60 -5.95 6.84 1.87
CA LEU A 60 -6.27 7.62 0.66
C LEU A 60 -5.81 6.89 -0.61
N ASN A 61 -4.61 6.29 -0.58
CA ASN A 61 -4.12 5.48 -1.70
C ASN A 61 -5.04 4.27 -1.96
N LEU A 62 -5.55 3.63 -0.90
CA LEU A 62 -6.48 2.50 -1.01
C LEU A 62 -7.76 2.89 -1.73
N MET A 63 -8.35 4.05 -1.41
CA MET A 63 -9.51 4.55 -2.16
C MET A 63 -9.19 4.71 -3.66
N ILE A 64 -8.03 5.25 -4.01
CA ILE A 64 -7.62 5.43 -5.41
C ILE A 64 -7.48 4.08 -6.12
N GLN A 65 -6.84 3.08 -5.48
CA GLN A 65 -6.70 1.75 -6.08
C GLN A 65 -8.05 1.03 -6.23
N LEU A 66 -8.98 1.20 -5.28
CA LEU A 66 -10.33 0.62 -5.35
C LEU A 66 -11.17 1.24 -6.47
N VAL A 67 -11.11 2.57 -6.65
CA VAL A 67 -11.75 3.25 -7.79
C VAL A 67 -11.15 2.76 -9.10
N THR A 68 -9.83 2.59 -9.15
CA THR A 68 -9.13 2.09 -10.33
C THR A 68 -9.53 0.64 -10.64
N LEU A 69 -9.71 -0.21 -9.63
CA LEU A 69 -10.19 -1.59 -9.80
C LEU A 69 -11.62 -1.61 -10.36
N GLY A 70 -12.52 -0.77 -9.82
CA GLY A 70 -13.91 -0.67 -10.31
C GLY A 70 -14.02 -0.14 -11.74
N SER A 71 -13.00 0.57 -12.25
CA SER A 71 -12.94 0.98 -13.65
C SER A 71 -12.51 -0.13 -14.63
N LEU A 72 -12.07 -1.28 -14.11
CA LEU A 72 -11.61 -2.43 -14.90
C LEU A 72 -12.62 -3.58 -14.97
N THR A 73 -13.64 -3.58 -14.10
CA THR A 73 -14.76 -4.53 -14.06
C THR A 73 -15.91 -4.08 -14.94
#